data_AF-A0A9J9FT15-F1
#
_entry.id   AF-A0A9J9FT15-F1
#
_cell.length_a   1.000
_cell.length_b   1.000
_cell.length_c   1.000
_cell.angle_alpha   90.00
_cell.angle_beta   90.00
_cell.angle_gamma   90.00
#
_symmetry.space_group_name_H-M   'P 1'
#
loop_
_entity.id
_entity.type
_entity.pdbx_description
1 polymer ?
#
loop_
_entity_poly.entity_id
_entity_poly.type
_entity_poly.pdbx_seq_one_letter_code
_entity_poly.pdbx_strand_id
1 'polypeptide(L)'
;MTVASSSIQLESAPASFKSAKAFDAWLRKNHAASGGLWLKIAKKGAQEPSVTYPQALEIALCWGWIDGQKKALDDQHYLQRFTPRRARSIWSKVNIDKVEALIVAGRMQAPGYAQIEAAKADGRWARAYDSARTSTVPEDPLAALELTQRPKPSLQRSMRPIVTRYCGVSRKP
;
A
#
# COMPACT_ATOMS: atom_id res chain seq x y z
N MET A 1 6.42 -28.65 14.02
CA MET A 1 6.00 -28.09 12.72
C MET A 1 6.60 -26.70 12.60
N THR A 2 7.64 -26.56 11.79
CA THR A 2 8.51 -25.38 11.74
C THR A 2 7.87 -24.28 10.89
N VAL A 3 7.86 -23.08 11.44
CA VAL A 3 7.42 -21.83 10.82
C VAL A 3 8.21 -21.51 9.55
N ALA A 4 7.52 -21.39 8.42
CA ALA A 4 8.09 -20.74 7.23
C ALA A 4 7.95 -19.21 7.41
N SER A 5 8.88 -18.61 8.14
CA SER A 5 9.15 -17.18 8.06
C SER A 5 9.56 -16.87 6.62
N SER A 6 8.63 -16.33 5.83
CA SER A 6 8.93 -15.73 4.52
C SER A 6 9.68 -14.43 4.74
N SER A 7 10.98 -14.55 5.01
CA SER A 7 11.94 -13.45 4.95
C SER A 7 12.07 -13.01 3.49
N ILE A 8 11.24 -12.06 3.07
CA ILE A 8 11.39 -11.40 1.77
C ILE A 8 12.68 -10.58 1.82
N GLN A 9 13.61 -10.92 0.93
CA GLN A 9 14.98 -10.42 0.91
C GLN A 9 15.10 -8.90 0.71
N LEU A 10 16.22 -8.41 1.27
CA LEU A 10 16.82 -7.06 1.26
C LEU A 10 16.33 -6.12 0.16
N GLU A 11 16.12 -4.86 0.55
CA GLU A 11 15.89 -3.72 -0.35
C GLU A 11 16.91 -3.73 -1.50
N SER A 12 16.47 -4.16 -2.68
CA SER A 12 17.24 -4.06 -3.90
C SER A 12 17.45 -2.59 -4.27
N ALA A 13 18.64 -2.27 -4.79
CA ALA A 13 18.97 -0.93 -5.25
C ALA A 13 17.88 -0.39 -6.21
N PRO A 14 17.59 0.92 -6.18
CA PRO A 14 16.58 1.49 -7.06
C PRO A 14 16.90 1.21 -8.53
N ALA A 15 15.92 0.68 -9.28
CA ALA A 15 16.06 0.45 -10.71
C ALA A 15 15.56 1.67 -11.49
N SER A 16 16.14 1.91 -12.66
CA SER A 16 15.67 2.93 -13.62
C SER A 16 15.36 2.27 -14.96
N PHE A 17 14.28 2.70 -15.60
CA PHE A 17 13.91 2.25 -16.95
C PHE A 17 13.74 3.47 -17.85
N LYS A 18 14.39 3.46 -19.02
CA LYS A 18 14.33 4.57 -19.99
C LYS A 18 12.96 4.73 -20.66
N SER A 19 12.09 3.71 -20.60
CA SER A 19 10.80 3.73 -21.26
C SER A 19 9.77 2.81 -20.59
N ALA A 20 8.50 3.07 -20.90
CA ALA A 20 7.37 2.21 -20.56
C ALA A 20 7.61 0.75 -21.00
N LYS A 21 8.08 0.54 -22.24
CA LYS A 21 8.39 -0.80 -22.78
C LYS A 21 9.48 -1.53 -21.98
N ALA A 22 10.50 -0.82 -21.53
CA ALA A 22 11.56 -1.42 -20.72
C ALA A 22 11.04 -1.86 -19.34
N PHE A 23 10.16 -1.07 -18.72
CA PHE A 23 9.55 -1.43 -17.45
C PHE A 23 8.58 -2.61 -17.59
N ASP A 24 7.76 -2.61 -18.65
CA ASP A 24 6.86 -3.73 -18.98
C ASP A 24 7.62 -5.05 -19.19
N ALA A 25 8.74 -5.00 -19.93
CA ALA A 25 9.60 -6.16 -20.13
C ALA A 25 10.21 -6.69 -18.82
N TRP A 26 10.50 -5.80 -17.86
CA TRP A 26 10.95 -6.21 -16.54
C TRP A 26 9.84 -6.89 -15.75
N LEU A 27 8.63 -6.34 -15.72
CA LEU A 27 7.49 -6.95 -15.04
C LEU A 27 7.11 -8.30 -15.64
N ARG A 28 7.15 -8.44 -16.97
CA ARG A 28 6.94 -9.72 -17.64
C ARG A 28 7.83 -10.83 -17.10
N LYS A 29 9.08 -10.53 -16.78
CA LYS A 29 10.05 -11.49 -16.24
C LYS A 29 9.97 -11.66 -14.72
N ASN A 30 9.58 -10.62 -13.98
CA ASN A 30 9.79 -10.56 -12.53
C ASN A 30 8.50 -10.45 -11.69
N HIS A 31 7.32 -10.27 -12.29
CA HIS A 31 6.09 -9.95 -11.57
C HIS A 31 5.71 -10.98 -10.50
N ALA A 32 6.00 -12.26 -10.73
CA ALA A 32 5.69 -13.36 -9.81
C ALA A 32 6.80 -13.64 -8.78
N ALA A 33 8.06 -13.32 -9.11
CA ALA A 33 9.23 -13.65 -8.28
C ALA A 33 9.66 -12.50 -7.37
N SER A 34 9.35 -11.25 -7.74
CA SER A 34 9.78 -10.07 -6.99
C SER A 34 8.75 -9.63 -5.96
N GLY A 35 9.21 -9.37 -4.73
CA GLY A 35 8.41 -8.71 -3.67
C GLY A 35 8.20 -7.21 -3.87
N GLY A 36 8.70 -6.65 -4.98
CA GLY A 36 8.57 -5.25 -5.36
C GLY A 36 9.89 -4.59 -5.71
N LEU A 37 9.80 -3.38 -6.28
CA LEU A 37 10.93 -2.61 -6.77
C LEU A 37 10.84 -1.13 -6.35
N TRP A 38 11.97 -0.50 -6.07
CA TRP A 38 12.05 0.97 -5.98
C TRP A 38 12.40 1.51 -7.36
N LEU A 39 11.43 2.18 -8.01
CA LEU A 39 11.61 2.75 -9.35
C LEU A 39 12.12 4.19 -9.24
N LYS A 40 13.31 4.46 -9.78
CA LYS A 40 13.84 5.81 -9.99
C LYS A 40 13.14 6.44 -11.19
N ILE A 41 12.42 7.54 -10.94
CA ILE A 41 11.65 8.28 -11.93
C ILE A 41 12.22 9.70 -12.04
N ALA A 42 12.50 10.11 -13.27
CA ALA A 42 12.93 11.44 -13.65
C ALA A 42 11.82 12.47 -13.37
N LYS A 43 12.21 13.58 -12.74
CA LYS A 43 11.36 14.77 -12.55
C LYS A 43 11.18 15.49 -13.89
N LYS A 44 10.16 16.35 -13.98
CA LYS A 44 9.97 17.22 -15.14
C LYS A 44 11.21 18.10 -15.31
N GLY A 45 11.79 18.13 -16.51
CA GLY A 45 12.99 18.90 -16.81
C GLY A 45 14.31 18.21 -16.45
N ALA A 46 14.28 16.92 -16.08
CA ALA A 46 15.50 16.17 -15.87
C ALA A 46 16.29 15.98 -17.18
N GLN A 47 17.62 15.92 -17.06
CA GLN A 47 18.52 15.73 -18.22
C GLN A 47 18.32 14.39 -18.92
N GLU A 48 18.07 13.33 -18.14
CA GLU A 48 17.84 11.98 -18.67
C GLU A 48 16.37 11.55 -18.43
N PRO A 49 15.61 11.22 -19.49
CA PRO A 49 14.24 10.75 -19.32
C PRO A 49 14.19 9.32 -18.78
N SER A 50 13.18 9.06 -17.95
CA SER A 50 12.78 7.71 -17.53
C SER A 50 11.34 7.42 -17.95
N VAL A 51 10.88 6.20 -17.70
CA VAL A 51 9.45 5.91 -17.63
C VAL A 51 8.78 6.91 -16.69
N THR A 52 7.65 7.47 -17.12
CA THR A 52 6.88 8.41 -16.30
C THR A 52 6.05 7.66 -15.28
N TYR A 53 5.67 8.31 -14.17
CA TYR A 53 4.79 7.69 -13.18
C TYR A 53 3.45 7.21 -13.75
N PRO A 54 2.71 7.98 -14.57
CA PRO A 54 1.47 7.49 -15.16
C PRO A 54 1.66 6.22 -16.00
N GLN A 55 2.72 6.16 -16.81
CA GLN A 55 3.06 4.97 -17.60
C GLN A 55 3.41 3.79 -16.70
N ALA A 56 4.21 4.01 -15.65
CA ALA A 56 4.59 2.97 -14.72
C ALA A 56 3.38 2.42 -13.94
N LEU A 57 2.45 3.30 -13.53
CA LEU A 57 1.23 2.88 -12.84
C LEU A 57 0.34 2.01 -13.74
N GLU A 58 0.11 2.43 -14.99
CA GLU A 58 -0.71 1.62 -15.92
C GLU A 58 -0.10 0.24 -16.16
N ILE A 59 1.21 0.18 -16.41
CA ILE A 59 1.90 -1.11 -16.60
C ILE A 59 1.81 -1.95 -15.32
N ALA A 60 2.00 -1.35 -14.15
CA ALA A 60 1.87 -2.06 -12.89
C ALA A 60 0.46 -2.68 -12.75
N LEU A 61 -0.60 -1.92 -13.05
CA LEU A 61 -1.98 -2.42 -13.02
C LEU A 61 -2.18 -3.59 -13.98
N CYS A 62 -1.63 -3.53 -15.20
CA CYS A 62 -1.69 -4.64 -16.16
C CYS A 62 -1.13 -5.95 -15.59
N TRP A 63 -0.08 -5.87 -14.77
CA TRP A 63 0.59 -7.03 -14.17
C TRP A 63 0.08 -7.39 -12.76
N GLY A 64 -0.99 -6.76 -12.26
CA GLY A 64 -1.52 -7.01 -10.91
C GLY A 64 -0.67 -6.39 -9.80
N TRP A 65 0.12 -5.37 -10.12
CA TRP A 65 0.96 -4.60 -9.21
C TRP A 65 0.32 -3.23 -8.89
N ILE A 66 0.83 -2.57 -7.86
CA ILE A 66 0.38 -1.23 -7.45
C ILE A 66 1.55 -0.40 -6.94
N ASP A 67 1.41 0.92 -7.00
CA ASP A 67 2.33 1.86 -6.39
C ASP A 67 2.12 1.95 -4.86
N GLY A 68 3.16 2.39 -4.17
CA GLY A 68 3.14 2.61 -2.72
C GLY A 68 3.91 3.86 -2.33
N GLN A 69 4.92 3.68 -1.50
CA GLN A 69 5.70 4.78 -0.95
C GLN A 69 6.43 5.58 -2.02
N LYS A 70 6.44 6.90 -1.85
CA LYS A 70 7.24 7.85 -2.63
C LYS A 70 8.35 8.43 -1.75
N LYS A 71 9.57 8.50 -2.28
CA LYS A 71 10.74 9.11 -1.59
C LYS A 71 11.43 10.10 -2.53
N ALA A 72 11.92 11.21 -2.00
CA ALA A 72 12.84 12.07 -2.75
C ALA A 72 14.19 11.35 -2.93
N LEU A 73 14.89 11.60 -4.04
CA LEU A 73 16.24 11.08 -4.27
C LEU A 73 17.25 12.22 -4.44
N ASP A 74 17.07 13.02 -5.50
CA ASP A 74 17.96 14.12 -5.88
C ASP A 74 17.18 15.19 -6.66
N ASP A 75 17.82 16.24 -7.16
CA ASP A 75 17.17 17.34 -7.88
C ASP A 75 16.53 16.92 -9.20
N GLN A 76 16.97 15.81 -9.77
CA GLN A 76 16.55 15.30 -11.08
C GLN A 76 15.58 14.12 -10.96
N HIS A 77 15.51 13.44 -9.81
CA HIS A 77 14.79 12.18 -9.66
C HIS A 77 14.07 12.03 -8.32
N TYR A 78 13.08 11.15 -8.31
CA TYR A 78 12.45 10.62 -7.10
C TYR A 78 12.29 9.12 -7.22
N LEU A 79 12.05 8.46 -6.08
CA LEU A 79 11.78 7.03 -6.03
C LEU A 79 10.29 6.77 -5.80
N GLN A 80 9.73 5.81 -6.53
CA GLN A 80 8.39 5.29 -6.33
C GLN A 80 8.46 3.78 -6.11
N ARG A 81 7.94 3.29 -4.98
CA ARG A 81 7.84 1.85 -4.71
C ARG A 81 6.69 1.27 -5.52
N PHE A 82 6.93 0.13 -6.18
CA PHE A 82 5.92 -0.71 -6.80
C PHE A 82 5.99 -2.12 -6.21
N THR A 83 4.84 -2.70 -5.92
CA THR A 83 4.74 -4.05 -5.32
C THR A 83 3.59 -4.83 -5.93
N PRO A 84 3.65 -6.17 -5.94
CA PRO A 84 2.48 -7.00 -6.21
C PRO A 84 1.31 -6.62 -5.28
N ARG A 85 0.09 -6.57 -5.80
CA ARG A 85 -1.10 -6.40 -4.95
C ARG A 85 -1.22 -7.59 -4.00
N ARG A 86 -1.49 -7.30 -2.72
CA ARG A 86 -1.76 -8.33 -1.71
C ARG A 86 -3.24 -8.69 -1.76
N ALA A 87 -3.59 -9.87 -1.24
CA ALA A 87 -4.96 -10.38 -1.25
C ALA A 87 -6.01 -9.39 -0.72
N ARG A 88 -5.65 -8.51 0.23
CA ARG A 88 -6.55 -7.50 0.80
C ARG A 88 -6.27 -6.06 0.36
N SER A 89 -5.50 -5.86 -0.72
CA SER A 89 -5.24 -4.51 -1.24
C SER A 89 -6.53 -3.85 -1.70
N ILE A 90 -6.82 -2.67 -1.17
CA ILE A 90 -8.03 -1.89 -1.51
C ILE A 90 -7.91 -1.36 -2.95
N TRP A 91 -9.06 -1.18 -3.62
CA TRP A 91 -9.16 -0.53 -4.92
C TRP A 91 -9.69 0.89 -4.76
N SER A 92 -9.15 1.82 -5.53
CA SER A 92 -9.70 3.18 -5.67
C SER A 92 -10.49 3.26 -6.98
N LYS A 93 -11.50 4.13 -7.05
CA LYS A 93 -12.25 4.35 -8.30
C LYS A 93 -11.34 4.75 -9.46
N VAL A 94 -10.38 5.64 -9.20
CA VAL A 94 -9.36 6.05 -10.21
C VAL A 94 -8.58 4.86 -10.78
N ASN A 95 -8.23 3.86 -9.96
CA ASN A 95 -7.54 2.67 -10.45
C ASN A 95 -8.48 1.72 -11.18
N ILE A 96 -9.76 1.68 -10.80
CA ILE A 96 -10.79 0.96 -11.55
C ILE A 96 -10.94 1.58 -12.94
N ASP A 97 -11.13 2.90 -13.05
CA ASP A 97 -11.28 3.60 -14.33
C ASP A 97 -10.07 3.35 -15.25
N LYS A 98 -8.85 3.38 -14.69
CA LYS A 98 -7.63 3.04 -15.42
C LYS A 98 -7.64 1.60 -15.90
N VAL A 99 -8.01 0.65 -15.04
CA VAL A 99 -8.09 -0.76 -15.40
C VAL A 99 -9.14 -0.99 -16.49
N GLU A 100 -10.30 -0.37 -16.39
CA GLU A 100 -11.35 -0.47 -17.42
C GLU A 100 -10.85 0.03 -18.77
N ALA A 101 -10.17 1.19 -18.81
CA ALA A 101 -9.53 1.68 -20.02
C ALA A 101 -8.45 0.72 -20.56
N LEU A 102 -7.66 0.10 -19.67
CA LEU A 102 -6.62 -0.87 -20.05
C LEU A 102 -7.21 -2.19 -20.56
N ILE A 103 -8.38 -2.61 -20.07
CA ILE A 103 -9.14 -3.76 -20.58
C ILE A 103 -9.62 -3.45 -21.99
N VAL A 104 -10.26 -2.30 -22.22
CA VAL A 104 -10.74 -1.88 -23.54
C VAL A 104 -9.58 -1.79 -24.53
N ALA A 105 -8.41 -1.32 -24.08
CA ALA A 105 -7.20 -1.26 -24.89
C ALA A 105 -6.50 -2.62 -25.11
N GLY A 106 -6.97 -3.72 -24.52
CA GLY A 106 -6.36 -5.05 -24.63
C GLY A 106 -4.96 -5.16 -24.02
N ARG A 107 -4.61 -4.28 -23.07
CA ARG A 107 -3.26 -4.19 -22.47
C ARG A 107 -3.09 -5.02 -21.20
N MET A 108 -4.19 -5.43 -20.58
CA MET A 108 -4.18 -6.20 -19.34
C MET A 108 -3.51 -7.57 -19.52
N GLN A 109 -2.82 -8.03 -18.48
CA GLN A 109 -2.16 -9.34 -18.45
C GLN A 109 -2.90 -10.27 -17.50
N ALA A 110 -2.66 -11.58 -17.65
CA ALA A 110 -3.26 -12.61 -16.80
C ALA A 110 -3.19 -12.32 -15.28
N PRO A 111 -2.05 -11.92 -14.69
CA PRO A 111 -1.99 -11.60 -13.26
C PRO A 111 -2.79 -10.34 -12.89
N GLY A 112 -2.93 -9.36 -13.80
CA GLY A 112 -3.80 -8.20 -13.59
C GLY A 112 -5.27 -8.62 -13.54
N TYR A 113 -5.72 -9.43 -14.50
CA TYR A 113 -7.07 -10.00 -14.47
C TYR A 113 -7.35 -10.82 -13.21
N ALA A 114 -6.40 -11.64 -12.76
CA ALA A 114 -6.55 -12.41 -11.52
C ALA A 114 -6.81 -11.51 -10.30
N GLN A 115 -6.17 -10.33 -10.22
CA GLN A 115 -6.41 -9.38 -9.13
C GLN A 115 -7.78 -8.70 -9.21
N ILE A 116 -8.29 -8.47 -10.43
CA ILE A 116 -9.64 -7.93 -10.65
C ILE A 116 -10.69 -8.94 -10.19
N GLU A 117 -10.58 -10.18 -10.65
CA GLU A 117 -11.54 -11.23 -10.31
C GLU A 117 -11.54 -11.54 -8.80
N ALA A 118 -10.35 -11.60 -8.18
CA ALA A 118 -10.26 -11.73 -6.73
C ALA A 118 -10.94 -10.57 -5.98
N ALA A 119 -10.82 -9.32 -6.47
CA ALA A 119 -11.44 -8.15 -5.86
C ALA A 119 -12.94 -8.06 -6.09
N LYS A 120 -13.45 -8.59 -7.21
CA LYS A 120 -14.89 -8.74 -7.44
C LYS A 120 -15.46 -9.80 -6.51
N ALA A 121 -14.81 -10.94 -6.40
CA ALA A 121 -15.25 -12.07 -5.58
C ALA A 121 -15.39 -11.73 -4.09
N ASP A 122 -14.50 -10.88 -3.55
CA ASP A 122 -14.54 -10.47 -2.14
C ASP A 122 -15.17 -9.09 -1.89
N GLY A 123 -15.75 -8.48 -2.94
CA GLY A 123 -16.47 -7.21 -2.86
C GLY A 123 -15.60 -5.96 -2.71
N ARG A 124 -14.26 -6.07 -2.71
CA ARG A 124 -13.36 -4.89 -2.69
C ARG A 124 -13.52 -4.00 -3.92
N TRP A 125 -13.89 -4.59 -5.07
CA TRP A 125 -14.16 -3.87 -6.30
C TRP A 125 -15.35 -2.91 -6.13
N ALA A 126 -16.47 -3.40 -5.59
CA ALA A 126 -17.67 -2.59 -5.34
C ALA A 126 -17.46 -1.54 -4.23
N ARG A 127 -16.58 -1.81 -3.27
CA ARG A 127 -16.23 -0.92 -2.16
C ARG A 127 -15.12 0.08 -2.49
N ALA A 128 -14.83 0.30 -3.76
CA ALA A 128 -13.74 1.17 -4.16
C ALA A 128 -13.99 2.61 -3.70
N TYR A 129 -12.99 3.18 -3.03
CA TYR A 129 -13.11 4.50 -2.43
C TYR A 129 -12.87 5.62 -3.45
N ASP A 130 -13.50 6.76 -3.22
CA ASP A 130 -13.26 7.99 -3.98
C ASP A 130 -11.85 8.52 -3.75
N SER A 131 -11.28 9.19 -4.75
CA SER A 131 -9.98 9.84 -4.57
C SER A 131 -10.06 10.89 -3.46
N ALA A 132 -8.97 11.14 -2.73
CA ALA A 132 -8.94 12.19 -1.70
C ALA A 132 -9.29 13.61 -2.24
N ARG A 133 -9.20 13.83 -3.57
CA ARG A 133 -9.64 15.08 -4.22
C ARG A 133 -11.14 15.13 -4.51
N THR A 134 -11.81 13.97 -4.53
CA THR A 134 -13.24 13.80 -4.80
C THR A 134 -14.01 13.38 -3.54
N SER A 135 -13.30 13.20 -2.42
CA SER A 135 -13.90 12.90 -1.14
C SER A 135 -14.67 14.13 -0.68
N THR A 136 -15.98 14.14 -0.90
CA THR A 136 -16.90 15.01 -0.20
C THR A 136 -16.79 14.67 1.29
N VAL A 137 -16.17 15.57 2.06
CA VAL A 137 -16.28 15.54 3.51
C VAL A 137 -17.77 15.77 3.82
N PRO A 138 -18.46 14.85 4.52
CA PRO A 138 -19.82 15.12 4.99
C PRO A 138 -19.82 16.42 5.78
N GLU A 139 -20.80 17.31 5.55
CA GLU A 139 -20.85 18.62 6.23
C GLU A 139 -20.85 18.51 7.77
N ASP A 140 -21.18 17.32 8.30
CA ASP A 140 -21.03 17.00 9.71
C ASP A 140 -20.08 15.79 9.94
N PRO A 141 -18.83 16.04 10.33
CA PRO A 141 -17.87 15.01 10.74
C PRO A 141 -18.29 14.22 11.99
N LEU A 142 -19.19 14.75 12.84
CA LEU A 142 -19.60 14.11 14.10
C LEU A 142 -20.59 12.97 13.87
N ALA A 143 -21.51 13.11 12.91
CA ALA A 143 -22.48 12.06 12.56
C ALA A 143 -21.81 10.77 12.04
N ALA A 144 -20.65 10.87 11.38
CA ALA A 144 -19.91 9.71 10.88
C ALA A 144 -19.18 8.92 11.98
N LEU A 145 -18.86 9.55 13.11
CA LEU A 145 -18.20 8.90 14.23
C LEU A 145 -19.17 8.02 15.04
N GLU A 146 -20.45 8.36 15.10
CA GLU A 146 -21.45 7.57 15.85
C GLU A 146 -21.70 6.19 15.25
N LEU A 147 -21.63 6.02 13.93
CA LEU A 147 -21.80 4.72 13.27
C LEU A 147 -20.61 3.76 13.47
N THR A 148 -19.46 4.24 13.98
CA THR A 148 -18.25 3.43 14.13
C THR A 148 -17.89 3.12 15.59
N GLN A 149 -18.72 3.52 16.55
CA GLN A 149 -18.55 3.13 17.95
C GLN A 149 -18.97 1.67 18.19
N ARG A 150 -18.20 0.72 17.66
CA ARG A 150 -18.11 -0.59 18.31
C ARG A 150 -17.30 -0.39 19.59
N PRO A 151 -17.85 -0.67 20.78
CA PRO A 151 -17.08 -0.55 22.01
C PRO A 151 -15.89 -1.51 21.96
N LYS A 152 -14.68 -0.97 22.10
CA LYS A 152 -13.50 -1.78 22.39
C LYS A 152 -13.69 -2.34 23.80
N PRO A 153 -13.59 -3.66 24.05
CA PRO A 153 -13.60 -4.16 25.41
C PRO A 153 -12.37 -3.59 26.14
N SER A 154 -12.62 -2.79 27.17
CA SER A 154 -11.60 -2.23 28.03
C SER A 154 -10.92 -3.37 28.80
N LEU A 155 -9.65 -3.65 28.52
CA LEU A 155 -8.79 -4.41 29.42
C LEU A 155 -8.63 -3.62 30.71
N GLN A 156 -9.35 -3.99 31.76
CA GLN A 156 -9.11 -3.49 33.12
C GLN A 156 -7.75 -3.99 33.59
N ARG A 157 -6.75 -3.12 33.50
CA ARG A 157 -5.46 -3.32 34.16
C ARG A 157 -5.65 -2.98 35.65
N SER A 158 -5.92 -4.01 36.45
CA SER A 158 -5.93 -3.92 37.91
C SER A 158 -4.56 -3.46 38.41
N MET A 159 -4.48 -2.21 38.85
CA MET A 159 -3.30 -1.64 39.49
C MET A 159 -3.52 -1.76 41.00
N ARG A 160 -2.92 -2.78 41.62
CA ARG A 160 -2.89 -2.91 43.08
C ARG A 160 -1.99 -1.82 43.66
N PRO A 161 -2.43 -0.99 44.62
CA PRO A 161 -1.54 -0.05 45.27
C PRO A 161 -0.64 -0.78 46.27
N ILE A 162 0.67 -0.58 46.16
CA ILE A 162 1.64 -0.94 47.21
C ILE A 162 1.50 0.13 48.30
N VAL A 163 0.88 -0.22 49.43
CA VAL A 163 0.90 0.60 50.64
C VAL A 163 2.15 0.24 51.43
N THR A 164 3.18 1.08 51.35
CA THR A 164 4.31 1.04 52.29
C THR A 164 3.88 1.77 53.55
N ARG A 165 3.61 1.03 54.63
CA ARG A 165 3.35 1.59 55.96
C ARG A 165 4.68 1.61 56.74
N TYR A 166 5.21 2.80 57.00
CA TYR A 166 6.27 3.04 57.98
C TYR A 166 5.67 3.72 59.21
N CYS A 167 5.73 3.05 60.37
CA CYS A 167 5.60 3.55 61.74
C CYS A 167 5.93 2.33 62.63
N GLY A 168 6.86 2.29 63.58
CA GLY A 168 7.45 3.34 64.41
C GLY A 168 7.26 2.94 65.89
N VAL A 169 8.29 2.29 66.46
CA VAL A 169 8.74 2.37 67.88
C VAL A 169 7.99 1.63 69.03
N SER A 170 8.80 0.89 69.84
CA SER A 170 8.65 0.51 71.27
C SER A 170 7.53 -0.47 71.67
N ARG A 171 7.62 -1.35 72.69
CA ARG A 171 8.55 -1.60 73.81
C ARG A 171 8.28 -3.03 74.35
N LYS A 172 9.26 -3.55 75.10
CA LYS A 172 9.29 -4.68 76.06
C LYS A 172 8.02 -4.94 76.92
N PRO A 173 7.87 -6.12 77.55
CA PRO A 173 8.69 -6.55 78.71
C PRO A 173 9.88 -7.45 78.36
#